data_AF-A0AAP9Y564-F1
#
_entry.id   AF-A0AAP9Y564-F1
#
_cell.length_a   1.000
_cell.length_b   1.000
_cell.length_c   1.000
_cell.angle_alpha   90.00
_cell.angle_beta   90.00
_cell.angle_gamma   90.00
#
_symmetry.space_group_name_H-M   'P 1'
#
loop_
_entity.id
_entity.type
_entity.pdbx_description
1 polymer ?
#
loop_
_entity_poly.entity_id
_entity_poly.type
_entity_poly.pdbx_seq_one_letter_code
_entity_poly.pdbx_strand_id
1 'polypeptide(L)'
;MRRRLGLTALALLVASCAAGYGWHMTTASMARNGTSTMQPDLIFGIGDNGDQVARTARVPVKRSQLSTALMYDASRIATGAEPVFEFRDARHRMLLPQATDVEFMSDTDEGGGIRTIHVVFKVPVSPTDVHDTAAFEAYDRAMYGYVTGVLQVIRQAGWKRYIPLSSPRLEGRRTYSFTPDSYAGPTYATSPSLAQADPDYALTFEDWRHLSRGGTTLWQWYADGKFVDLKYERDERSAELPITLGDQLDLRIRSEAAWLDTFGPTYEAARARYASEVAALLQQRHAAEVKAQAAGARILRDWTDPIIAGVAVPKSR
;
A
#
# COMPACT_ATOMS: atom_id res chain seq x y z
N MET A 1 9.79 -17.09 -45.15
CA MET A 1 8.97 -16.11 -44.39
C MET A 1 8.11 -16.83 -43.35
N ARG A 2 8.57 -16.94 -42.10
CA ARG A 2 7.73 -17.32 -40.95
C ARG A 2 8.23 -16.50 -39.75
N ARG A 3 7.48 -15.47 -39.37
CA ARG A 3 7.77 -14.61 -38.22
C ARG A 3 7.32 -15.32 -36.94
N ARG A 4 8.26 -15.44 -35.99
CA ARG A 4 8.03 -15.81 -34.59
C ARG A 4 7.58 -14.53 -33.86
N LEU A 5 6.47 -14.62 -33.12
CA LEU A 5 6.09 -13.63 -32.10
C LEU A 5 6.56 -14.19 -30.76
N GLY A 6 7.55 -13.53 -30.17
CA GLY A 6 8.06 -13.86 -28.83
C GLY A 6 7.19 -13.19 -27.76
N LEU A 7 6.77 -13.99 -26.78
CA LEU A 7 6.26 -13.54 -25.50
C LEU A 7 7.44 -13.14 -24.62
N THR A 8 7.53 -11.87 -24.24
CA THR A 8 8.42 -11.39 -23.18
C THR A 8 7.60 -11.22 -21.90
N ALA A 9 7.72 -12.18 -20.99
CA ALA A 9 7.37 -12.00 -19.59
C ALA A 9 8.53 -11.25 -18.91
N LEU A 10 8.25 -10.07 -18.36
CA LEU A 10 9.23 -9.30 -17.61
C LEU A 10 9.17 -9.75 -16.14
N ALA A 11 10.19 -10.48 -15.70
CA ALA A 11 10.41 -10.80 -14.30
C ALA A 11 11.07 -9.60 -13.59
N LEU A 12 10.46 -9.10 -12.52
CA LEU A 12 11.06 -8.15 -11.60
C LEU A 12 12.16 -8.87 -10.79
N LEU A 13 13.39 -8.44 -10.99
CA LEU A 13 14.56 -8.88 -10.24
C LEU A 13 14.71 -7.97 -9.02
N VAL A 14 14.38 -8.49 -7.84
CA VAL A 14 14.69 -7.84 -6.55
C VAL A 14 16.12 -8.22 -6.19
N ALA A 15 17.04 -7.26 -6.23
CA ALA A 15 18.40 -7.42 -5.75
C ALA A 15 18.51 -6.83 -4.34
N SER A 16 18.39 -7.69 -3.33
CA SER A 16 18.69 -7.36 -1.94
C SER A 16 20.20 -7.53 -1.68
N CYS A 17 20.95 -6.43 -1.73
CA CYS A 17 22.33 -6.40 -1.26
C CYS A 17 22.38 -6.08 0.23
N ALA A 18 22.80 -7.06 1.02
CA ALA A 18 23.20 -6.85 2.41
C ALA A 18 24.52 -6.07 2.43
N ALA A 19 24.50 -4.86 2.97
CA ALA A 19 25.70 -4.11 3.32
C ALA A 19 25.71 -3.89 4.83
N GLY A 20 26.62 -4.59 5.51
CA GLY A 20 26.89 -4.39 6.93
C GLY A 20 27.51 -3.03 7.18
N TYR A 21 26.98 -2.31 8.15
CA TYR A 21 27.63 -1.17 8.79
C TYR A 21 27.36 -1.24 10.29
N GLY A 22 28.43 -1.24 11.08
CA GLY A 22 28.36 -1.10 12.53
C GLY A 22 27.92 0.30 12.92
N TRP A 23 27.00 0.39 13.89
CA TRP A 23 26.57 1.68 14.45
C TRP A 23 26.42 1.60 15.97
N HIS A 24 26.90 2.66 16.59
CA HIS A 24 26.70 3.03 17.98
C HIS A 24 25.22 3.09 18.35
N MET A 25 24.89 2.58 19.53
CA MET A 25 23.57 2.69 20.14
C MET A 25 23.18 4.17 20.26
N THR A 26 22.24 4.62 19.44
CA THR A 26 21.46 5.83 19.69
C THR A 26 20.09 5.39 20.19
N THR A 27 19.77 5.81 21.40
CA THR A 27 18.48 5.57 22.05
C THR A 27 17.34 6.15 21.19
N ALA A 28 16.24 5.40 21.10
CA ALA A 28 15.06 5.78 20.33
C ALA A 28 14.45 7.09 20.85
N SER A 29 14.76 8.19 20.18
CA SER A 29 14.08 9.48 20.34
C SER A 29 12.81 9.51 19.51
N MET A 30 11.76 8.79 19.95
CA MET A 30 10.37 9.11 19.60
C MET A 30 9.62 9.66 20.82
N ALA A 31 10.27 10.60 21.50
CA ALA A 31 9.65 11.52 22.43
C ALA A 31 10.22 12.93 22.20
N ARG A 32 10.22 13.41 20.96
CA ARG A 32 10.29 14.85 20.69
C ARG A 32 8.88 15.35 20.43
N ASN A 33 8.22 15.73 21.52
CA ASN A 33 7.25 16.83 21.54
C ASN A 33 7.96 18.14 21.17
N GLY A 34 8.36 18.24 19.91
CA GLY A 34 8.83 19.47 19.30
C GLY A 34 8.12 19.58 17.97
N THR A 35 7.32 20.63 17.81
CA THR A 35 6.74 21.13 16.56
C THR A 35 7.83 21.52 15.56
N SER A 36 8.71 20.58 15.21
CA SER A 36 9.48 20.66 13.98
C SER A 36 8.45 20.39 12.89
N THR A 37 7.94 21.45 12.29
CA THR A 37 7.05 21.36 11.13
C THR A 37 7.77 20.51 10.09
N MET A 38 7.33 19.27 9.90
CA MET A 38 7.85 18.40 8.85
C MET A 38 7.72 19.16 7.52
N GLN A 39 8.85 19.50 6.90
CA GLN A 39 8.86 20.12 5.58
C GLN A 39 9.07 19.02 4.55
N PRO A 40 8.26 18.96 3.49
CA PRO A 40 8.43 17.96 2.45
C PRO A 40 9.67 18.25 1.61
N ASP A 41 10.42 17.19 1.32
CA ASP A 41 11.55 17.17 0.39
C ASP A 41 11.07 16.99 -1.05
N LEU A 42 9.98 16.25 -1.24
CA LEU A 42 9.28 16.08 -2.51
C LEU A 42 7.80 16.44 -2.36
N ILE A 43 7.28 17.19 -3.33
CA ILE A 43 5.86 17.55 -3.41
C ILE A 43 5.38 17.26 -4.83
N PHE A 44 4.49 16.27 -4.98
CA PHE A 44 3.94 15.92 -6.29
C PHE A 44 2.66 15.08 -6.19
N GLY A 45 1.93 15.02 -7.30
CA GLY A 45 0.71 14.23 -7.46
C GLY A 45 0.70 13.37 -8.72
N ILE A 46 -0.38 12.61 -8.88
CA ILE A 46 -0.67 11.91 -10.14
C ILE A 46 -0.96 12.95 -11.23
N GLY A 47 -0.31 12.82 -12.38
CA GLY A 47 -0.42 13.71 -13.53
C GLY A 47 0.65 14.80 -13.60
N ASP A 48 1.39 15.06 -12.52
CA ASP A 48 2.50 16.01 -12.54
C ASP A 48 3.62 15.55 -13.48
N ASN A 49 4.39 16.50 -14.03
CA ASN A 49 5.55 16.19 -14.87
C ASN A 49 6.73 15.71 -14.01
N GLY A 50 7.15 14.46 -14.17
CA GLY A 50 8.22 13.87 -13.35
C GLY A 50 9.57 14.61 -13.40
N ASP A 51 9.95 15.14 -14.57
CA ASP A 51 11.20 15.91 -14.71
C ASP A 51 11.12 17.25 -13.96
N GLN A 52 9.96 17.89 -13.94
CA GLN A 52 9.74 19.09 -13.13
C GLN A 52 9.80 18.77 -11.65
N VAL A 53 9.15 17.70 -11.20
CA VAL A 53 9.20 17.24 -9.81
C VAL A 53 10.65 17.03 -9.38
N ALA A 54 11.42 16.25 -10.15
CA ALA A 54 12.83 15.98 -9.88
C ALA A 54 13.69 17.26 -9.79
N ARG A 55 13.45 18.26 -10.66
CA ARG A 55 14.19 19.54 -10.64
C ARG A 55 13.87 20.40 -9.41
N THR A 56 12.66 20.31 -8.88
CA THR A 56 12.21 21.12 -7.74
C THR A 56 12.34 20.43 -6.39
N ALA A 57 12.70 19.14 -6.39
CA ALA A 57 12.94 18.36 -5.18
C ALA A 57 14.10 18.96 -4.38
N ARG A 58 14.00 18.88 -3.04
CA ARG A 58 15.05 19.31 -2.11
C ARG A 58 16.08 18.23 -1.84
N VAL A 59 15.86 17.05 -2.41
CA VAL A 59 16.75 15.89 -2.36
C VAL A 59 17.08 15.43 -3.78
N PRO A 60 18.23 14.79 -4.01
CA PRO A 60 18.56 14.20 -5.30
C PRO A 60 17.51 13.20 -5.77
N VAL A 61 17.10 13.30 -7.03
CA VAL A 61 16.21 12.31 -7.67
C VAL A 61 16.93 11.73 -8.87
N LYS A 62 17.16 10.42 -8.86
CA LYS A 62 17.71 9.70 -10.01
C LYS A 62 16.62 9.50 -11.05
N ARG A 63 16.94 9.74 -12.31
CA ARG A 63 16.05 9.51 -13.46
C ARG A 63 16.61 8.37 -14.30
N SER A 64 15.77 7.42 -14.64
CA SER A 64 16.06 6.36 -15.60
C SER A 64 14.92 6.23 -16.61
N GLN A 65 15.18 5.58 -17.73
CA GLN A 65 14.21 5.37 -18.79
C GLN A 65 14.30 3.94 -19.31
N LEU A 66 13.14 3.29 -19.43
CA LEU A 66 13.01 1.99 -20.06
C LEU A 66 11.87 2.06 -21.09
N SER A 67 12.23 2.07 -22.37
CA SER A 67 11.27 2.32 -23.46
C SER A 67 10.55 3.67 -23.27
N THR A 68 9.24 3.65 -23.02
CA THR A 68 8.37 4.81 -22.85
C THR A 68 8.15 5.14 -21.37
N ALA A 69 8.57 4.26 -20.46
CA ALA A 69 8.50 4.49 -19.02
C ALA A 69 9.68 5.35 -18.55
N LEU A 70 9.39 6.45 -17.89
CA LEU A 70 10.35 7.25 -17.12
C LEU A 70 10.20 6.90 -15.65
N MET A 71 11.29 6.49 -15.01
CA MET A 71 11.33 6.14 -13.60
C MET A 71 12.18 7.14 -12.83
N TYR A 72 11.70 7.49 -11.65
CA TYR A 72 12.35 8.43 -10.75
C TYR A 72 12.49 7.79 -9.38
N ASP A 73 13.69 7.89 -8.80
CA ASP A 73 14.08 7.26 -7.54
C ASP A 73 14.69 8.32 -6.61
N ALA A 74 14.03 8.55 -5.49
CA ALA A 74 14.49 9.41 -4.40
C ALA A 74 14.80 8.61 -3.12
N SER A 75 15.34 7.40 -3.26
CA SER A 75 15.75 6.53 -2.16
C SER A 75 16.82 7.15 -1.27
N ARG A 76 16.89 6.68 -0.02
CA ARG A 76 17.99 6.99 0.91
C ARG A 76 19.36 6.74 0.30
N ILE A 77 19.49 5.72 -0.56
CA ILE A 77 20.72 5.41 -1.28
C ILE A 77 21.04 6.51 -2.30
N ALA A 78 20.03 7.05 -2.97
CA ALA A 78 20.19 8.16 -3.91
C ALA A 78 20.42 9.51 -3.23
N THR A 79 19.76 9.77 -2.09
CA THR A 79 19.69 11.09 -1.45
C THR A 79 20.66 11.29 -0.30
N GLY A 80 21.12 10.21 0.34
CA GLY A 80 21.87 10.25 1.62
C GLY A 80 21.01 10.56 2.85
N ALA A 81 19.70 10.75 2.69
CA ALA A 81 18.75 11.10 3.75
C ALA A 81 17.40 10.38 3.54
N GLU A 82 16.56 10.29 4.56
CA GLU A 82 15.21 9.71 4.42
C GLU A 82 14.23 10.82 4.04
N PRO A 83 13.74 10.87 2.78
CA PRO A 83 12.89 11.97 2.33
C PRO A 83 11.55 11.99 3.04
N VAL A 84 11.04 13.20 3.26
CA VAL A 84 9.63 13.47 3.58
C VAL A 84 8.89 13.77 2.28
N PHE A 85 7.79 13.08 2.02
CA PHE A 85 7.00 13.25 0.81
C PHE A 85 5.62 13.82 1.13
N GLU A 86 5.19 14.80 0.33
CA GLU A 86 3.83 15.29 0.30
C GLU A 86 3.15 14.89 -1.02
N PHE A 87 2.15 14.00 -0.92
CA PHE A 87 1.21 13.82 -2.00
C PHE A 87 0.28 15.03 -2.07
N ARG A 88 0.15 15.63 -3.24
CA ARG A 88 -0.72 16.79 -3.45
C ARG A 88 -1.51 16.66 -4.75
N ASP A 89 -2.82 16.71 -4.60
CA ASP A 89 -3.81 16.90 -5.67
C ASP A 89 -4.77 18.04 -5.28
N ALA A 90 -5.62 18.49 -6.19
CA ALA A 90 -6.57 19.58 -5.99
C ALA A 90 -7.50 19.38 -4.78
N ARG A 91 -7.78 18.13 -4.41
CA ARG A 91 -8.72 17.77 -3.32
C ARG A 91 -8.11 16.93 -2.21
N HIS A 92 -6.96 16.32 -2.45
CA HIS A 92 -6.34 15.37 -1.53
C HIS A 92 -4.90 15.79 -1.27
N ARG A 93 -4.55 15.95 0.01
CA ARG A 93 -3.20 16.31 0.44
C ARG A 93 -2.78 15.41 1.58
N MET A 94 -1.64 14.74 1.45
CA MET A 94 -1.08 13.86 2.48
C MET A 94 0.38 14.21 2.69
N LEU A 95 0.71 14.80 3.84
CA LEU A 95 2.09 14.91 4.28
C LEU A 95 2.45 13.61 5.01
N LEU A 96 3.25 12.79 4.37
CA LEU A 96 3.58 11.45 4.85
C LEU A 96 4.88 11.49 5.67
N PRO A 97 5.07 10.56 6.63
CA PRO A 97 6.31 10.48 7.38
C PRO A 97 7.50 10.11 6.48
N GLN A 98 8.69 10.10 7.07
CA GLN A 98 9.93 9.76 6.37
C GLN A 98 9.84 8.40 5.68
N ALA A 99 10.34 8.35 4.45
CA ALA A 99 10.46 7.16 3.64
C ALA A 99 11.93 6.74 3.50
N THR A 100 12.17 5.45 3.34
CA THR A 100 13.48 4.94 2.89
C THR A 100 13.59 4.99 1.37
N ASP A 101 12.45 4.89 0.68
CA ASP A 101 12.35 4.92 -0.76
C ASP A 101 11.07 5.63 -1.24
N VAL A 102 11.23 6.44 -2.28
CA VAL A 102 10.13 7.09 -2.99
C VAL A 102 10.41 6.96 -4.48
N GLU A 103 9.67 6.07 -5.12
CA GLU A 103 9.71 5.83 -6.55
C GLU A 103 8.46 6.40 -7.22
N PHE A 104 8.62 7.03 -8.36
CA PHE A 104 7.48 7.44 -9.19
C PHE A 104 7.76 7.23 -10.66
N MET A 105 6.71 6.90 -11.40
CA MET A 105 6.80 6.51 -12.80
C MET A 105 5.85 7.34 -13.66
N SER A 106 6.36 7.80 -14.80
CA SER A 106 5.60 8.47 -15.86
C SER A 106 5.67 7.66 -17.15
N ASP A 107 4.69 7.83 -18.04
CA ASP A 107 4.67 7.18 -19.35
C ASP A 107 4.64 8.24 -20.45
N THR A 108 5.67 8.27 -21.30
CA THR A 108 5.81 9.28 -22.34
C THR A 108 4.75 9.16 -23.43
N ASP A 109 4.22 7.95 -23.67
CA ASP A 109 3.17 7.74 -24.68
C ASP A 109 1.81 8.27 -24.20
N GLU A 110 1.65 8.42 -22.89
CA GLU A 110 0.45 8.96 -22.22
C GLU A 110 0.65 10.41 -21.76
N GLY A 111 1.56 11.15 -22.40
CA GLY A 111 1.78 12.57 -22.13
C GLY A 111 2.79 12.86 -21.01
N GLY A 112 3.47 11.85 -20.47
CA GLY A 112 4.60 12.00 -19.56
C GLY A 112 4.25 12.44 -18.13
N GLY A 113 2.98 12.36 -17.75
CA GLY A 113 2.54 12.60 -16.37
C GLY A 113 2.81 11.40 -15.46
N ILE A 114 3.05 11.66 -14.17
CA ILE A 114 3.22 10.60 -13.16
C ILE A 114 1.93 9.78 -13.05
N ARG A 115 2.03 8.46 -13.27
CA ARG A 115 0.88 7.52 -13.21
C ARG A 115 0.92 6.58 -12.02
N THR A 116 2.10 6.35 -11.44
CA THR A 116 2.30 5.52 -10.24
C THR A 116 3.31 6.17 -9.30
N ILE A 117 3.03 6.09 -8.01
CA ILE A 117 3.92 6.49 -6.92
C ILE A 117 4.00 5.29 -5.97
N HIS A 118 5.21 4.93 -5.55
CA HIS A 118 5.50 3.90 -4.59
C HIS A 118 6.37 4.50 -3.47
N VAL A 119 6.03 4.21 -2.22
CA VAL A 119 6.73 4.73 -1.05
C VAL A 119 6.99 3.56 -0.11
N VAL A 120 8.25 3.31 0.22
CA VAL A 120 8.65 2.41 1.29
C VAL A 120 8.96 3.26 2.51
N PHE A 121 8.20 3.06 3.60
CA PHE A 121 8.33 3.91 4.77
C PHE A 121 9.57 3.58 5.60
N LYS A 122 10.14 4.59 6.25
CA LYS A 122 11.09 4.39 7.34
C LYS A 122 10.33 4.04 8.62
N VAL A 123 10.22 2.74 8.87
CA VAL A 123 9.59 2.20 10.08
C VAL A 123 10.56 2.18 11.28
N PRO A 124 10.04 2.10 12.52
CA PRO A 124 10.82 1.73 13.70
C PRO A 124 11.80 0.58 13.45
N VAL A 125 12.96 0.61 14.10
CA VAL A 125 13.99 -0.44 13.97
C VAL A 125 13.59 -1.64 14.83
N SER A 126 13.51 -2.82 14.23
CA SER A 126 13.23 -4.06 14.95
C SER A 126 14.35 -4.41 15.92
N PRO A 127 14.03 -4.89 17.14
CA PRO A 127 15.02 -5.50 18.02
C PRO A 127 15.75 -6.67 17.34
N THR A 128 17.03 -6.85 17.68
CA THR A 128 17.88 -7.92 17.13
C THR A 128 17.81 -9.21 17.94
N ASP A 129 17.56 -9.12 19.25
CA ASP A 129 17.44 -10.29 20.12
C ASP A 129 15.98 -10.73 20.22
N VAL A 130 15.64 -11.83 19.53
CA VAL A 130 14.29 -12.46 19.53
C VAL A 130 13.81 -12.88 20.92
N HIS A 131 14.69 -12.97 21.91
CA HIS A 131 14.34 -13.29 23.29
C HIS A 131 14.04 -12.06 24.16
N ASP A 132 14.36 -10.84 23.69
CA ASP A 132 14.02 -9.60 24.40
C ASP A 132 12.55 -9.22 24.16
N THR A 133 11.67 -9.90 24.89
CA THR A 133 10.21 -9.69 24.81
C THR A 133 9.80 -8.26 25.15
N ALA A 134 10.52 -7.57 26.04
CA ALA A 134 10.21 -6.19 26.42
C ALA A 134 10.56 -5.22 25.28
N ALA A 135 11.70 -5.41 24.61
CA ALA A 135 12.05 -4.64 23.42
C ALA A 135 11.05 -4.85 22.28
N PHE A 136 10.58 -6.09 22.07
CA PHE A 136 9.56 -6.36 21.07
C PHE A 136 8.19 -5.78 21.39
N GLU A 137 7.79 -5.73 22.67
CA GLU A 137 6.56 -5.04 23.05
C GLU A 137 6.65 -3.52 22.78
N ALA A 138 7.78 -2.91 23.13
CA ALA A 138 8.03 -1.50 22.85
C ALA A 138 8.02 -1.22 21.33
N TYR A 139 8.64 -2.11 20.54
CA TYR A 139 8.62 -2.08 19.09
C TYR A 139 7.19 -2.18 18.53
N ASP A 140 6.40 -3.14 18.99
CA ASP A 140 5.01 -3.33 18.54
C ASP A 140 4.15 -2.09 18.84
N ARG A 141 4.35 -1.45 19.99
CA ARG A 141 3.67 -0.19 20.33
C ARG A 141 4.07 0.95 19.40
N ALA A 142 5.36 1.06 19.08
CA ALA A 142 5.87 2.06 18.15
C ALA A 142 5.31 1.84 16.74
N MET A 143 5.32 0.59 16.25
CA MET A 143 4.75 0.22 14.95
C MET A 143 3.25 0.48 14.89
N TYR A 144 2.50 0.11 15.93
CA TYR A 144 1.06 0.40 16.04
C TYR A 144 0.77 1.90 15.93
N GLY A 145 1.47 2.72 16.72
CA GLY A 145 1.32 4.18 16.66
C GLY A 145 1.70 4.76 15.30
N TYR A 146 2.77 4.23 14.68
CA TYR A 146 3.24 4.65 13.36
C TYR A 146 2.22 4.36 12.26
N VAL A 147 1.76 3.11 12.14
CA VAL A 147 0.81 2.69 11.10
C VAL A 147 -0.55 3.37 11.27
N THR A 148 -1.06 3.45 12.51
CA THR A 148 -2.32 4.15 12.77
C THR A 148 -2.24 5.64 12.47
N GLY A 149 -1.07 6.27 12.70
CA GLY A 149 -0.79 7.64 12.29
C GLY A 149 -0.88 7.83 10.76
N VAL A 150 -0.28 6.93 9.98
CA VAL A 150 -0.37 6.97 8.51
C VAL A 150 -1.82 6.78 8.02
N LEU A 151 -2.55 5.81 8.59
CA LEU A 151 -3.96 5.60 8.30
C LEU A 151 -4.80 6.86 8.56
N GLN A 152 -4.52 7.56 9.67
CA GLN A 152 -5.20 8.79 10.02
C GLN A 152 -4.93 9.91 9.00
N VAL A 153 -3.69 10.06 8.53
CA VAL A 153 -3.34 11.04 7.48
C VAL A 153 -4.14 10.79 6.21
N ILE A 154 -4.21 9.54 5.74
CA ILE A 154 -4.97 9.17 4.53
C ILE A 154 -6.47 9.47 4.71
N ARG A 155 -7.05 9.10 5.85
CA ARG A 155 -8.46 9.37 6.16
C ARG A 155 -8.77 10.87 6.22
N GLN A 156 -7.92 11.66 6.88
CA GLN A 156 -8.10 13.11 6.98
C GLN A 156 -7.97 13.81 5.62
N ALA A 157 -7.23 13.23 4.68
CA ALA A 157 -7.15 13.71 3.30
C ALA A 157 -8.41 13.41 2.46
N GLY A 158 -9.45 12.81 3.04
CA GLY A 158 -10.75 12.60 2.40
C GLY A 158 -10.82 11.41 1.44
N TRP A 159 -9.84 10.51 1.50
CA TRP A 159 -9.87 9.26 0.76
C TRP A 159 -10.98 8.34 1.28
N LYS A 160 -11.71 7.71 0.35
CA LYS A 160 -12.80 6.80 0.69
C LYS A 160 -12.36 5.36 0.51
N ARG A 161 -12.79 4.49 1.44
CA ARG A 161 -12.52 3.05 1.35
C ARG A 161 -12.87 2.51 -0.04
N TYR A 162 -12.06 1.59 -0.52
CA TYR A 162 -12.31 0.82 -1.73
C TYR A 162 -12.45 -0.67 -1.36
N ILE A 163 -13.47 -1.33 -1.92
CA ILE A 163 -13.68 -2.77 -1.77
C ILE A 163 -13.65 -3.37 -3.19
N PRO A 164 -12.68 -4.23 -3.52
CA PRO A 164 -12.61 -4.88 -4.81
C PRO A 164 -13.92 -5.59 -5.20
N LEU A 165 -14.23 -5.63 -6.50
CA LEU A 165 -15.50 -6.20 -7.00
C LEU A 165 -15.67 -7.69 -6.72
N SER A 166 -14.60 -8.43 -6.49
CA SER A 166 -14.60 -9.85 -6.11
C SER A 166 -14.64 -10.08 -4.60
N SER A 167 -14.41 -9.05 -3.79
CA SER A 167 -14.32 -9.16 -2.34
C SER A 167 -15.66 -8.91 -1.66
N PRO A 168 -15.98 -9.60 -0.55
CA PRO A 168 -17.21 -9.39 0.19
C PRO A 168 -17.23 -8.01 0.85
N ARG A 169 -18.38 -7.35 0.87
CA ARG A 169 -18.55 -6.03 1.48
C ARG A 169 -18.65 -6.09 3.00
N LEU A 170 -17.53 -6.37 3.65
CA LEU A 170 -17.43 -6.53 5.11
C LEU A 170 -16.98 -5.23 5.78
N GLU A 171 -17.26 -5.08 7.07
CA GLU A 171 -16.81 -3.95 7.88
C GLU A 171 -16.19 -4.39 9.21
N GLY A 172 -15.43 -3.48 9.79
CA GLY A 172 -14.91 -3.59 11.15
C GLY A 172 -13.87 -4.69 11.32
N ARG A 173 -13.80 -5.20 12.54
CA ARG A 173 -12.80 -6.18 12.99
C ARG A 173 -12.72 -7.44 12.10
N ARG A 174 -13.82 -7.86 11.47
CA ARG A 174 -13.90 -9.09 10.67
C ARG A 174 -13.19 -9.03 9.32
N THR A 175 -12.67 -7.87 8.93
CA THR A 175 -11.86 -7.70 7.72
C THR A 175 -10.38 -8.02 7.92
N TYR A 176 -9.97 -8.25 9.18
CA TYR A 176 -8.59 -8.51 9.55
C TYR A 176 -8.36 -10.02 9.75
N SER A 177 -7.13 -10.45 9.51
CA SER A 177 -6.67 -11.78 9.88
C SER A 177 -5.93 -11.72 11.20
N PHE A 178 -6.32 -12.58 12.14
CA PHE A 178 -5.74 -12.66 13.46
C PHE A 178 -5.22 -14.06 13.77
N THR A 179 -4.22 -14.14 14.64
CA THR A 179 -3.64 -15.39 15.12
C THR A 179 -3.55 -15.33 16.65
N PRO A 180 -4.00 -16.37 17.38
CA PRO A 180 -4.68 -17.56 16.86
C PRO A 180 -6.09 -17.25 16.33
N ASP A 181 -6.63 -18.10 15.45
CA ASP A 181 -7.96 -17.95 14.83
C ASP A 181 -9.09 -17.78 15.87
N SER A 182 -8.90 -18.30 17.08
CA SER A 182 -9.85 -18.16 18.19
C SER A 182 -10.00 -16.73 18.70
N TYR A 183 -9.06 -15.81 18.40
CA TYR A 183 -9.06 -14.45 18.95
C TYR A 183 -10.22 -13.58 18.43
N ALA A 184 -10.58 -13.71 17.16
CA ALA A 184 -11.60 -12.87 16.52
C ALA A 184 -12.64 -13.68 15.71
N GLY A 185 -12.54 -15.01 15.74
CA GLY A 185 -13.34 -15.87 14.89
C GLY A 185 -12.80 -15.92 13.46
N PRO A 186 -13.52 -16.57 12.53
CA PRO A 186 -13.02 -16.81 11.19
C PRO A 186 -12.78 -15.49 10.44
N THR A 187 -11.61 -15.37 9.84
CA THR A 187 -11.34 -14.36 8.81
C THR A 187 -12.06 -14.75 7.51
N TYR A 188 -12.52 -13.75 6.77
CA TYR A 188 -13.13 -13.93 5.45
C TYR A 188 -12.23 -13.43 4.34
N ALA A 189 -10.93 -13.29 4.65
CA ALA A 189 -9.91 -12.97 3.67
C ALA A 189 -9.99 -13.96 2.50
N THR A 190 -9.97 -13.41 1.28
CA THR A 190 -10.00 -14.21 0.04
C THR A 190 -8.70 -15.01 -0.16
N SER A 191 -7.65 -14.69 0.60
CA SER A 191 -6.38 -15.41 0.66
C SER A 191 -5.92 -15.52 2.12
N PRO A 192 -5.37 -16.66 2.56
CA PRO A 192 -4.89 -16.84 3.94
C PRO A 192 -3.78 -15.86 4.33
N SER A 193 -3.05 -15.30 3.36
CA SER A 193 -1.94 -14.36 3.61
C SER A 193 -2.28 -12.89 3.37
N LEU A 194 -3.48 -12.56 2.88
CA LEU A 194 -3.85 -11.18 2.53
C LEU A 194 -5.22 -10.82 3.09
N ALA A 195 -5.23 -9.98 4.12
CA ALA A 195 -6.44 -9.40 4.68
C ALA A 195 -6.71 -8.03 4.05
N GLN A 196 -7.84 -7.90 3.33
CA GLN A 196 -8.33 -6.61 2.85
C GLN A 196 -9.05 -5.90 3.99
N ALA A 197 -8.31 -5.10 4.73
CA ALA A 197 -8.75 -4.50 5.97
C ALA A 197 -9.66 -3.29 5.74
N ASP A 198 -10.60 -3.10 6.67
CA ASP A 198 -11.40 -1.90 6.78
C ASP A 198 -10.56 -0.75 7.35
N PRO A 199 -10.26 0.30 6.57
CA PRO A 199 -9.49 1.45 7.04
C PRO A 199 -10.24 2.30 8.07
N ASP A 200 -11.56 2.14 8.17
CA ASP A 200 -12.36 2.91 9.12
C ASP A 200 -12.48 2.23 10.50
N TYR A 201 -12.13 0.94 10.59
CA TYR A 201 -12.04 0.23 11.85
C TYR A 201 -10.91 0.79 12.72
N ALA A 202 -11.25 1.25 13.93
CA ALA A 202 -10.28 1.68 14.92
C ALA A 202 -9.56 0.46 15.53
N LEU A 203 -8.50 0.02 14.88
CA LEU A 203 -7.67 -1.09 15.34
C LEU A 203 -7.14 -0.78 16.74
N THR A 204 -7.42 -1.65 17.71
CA THR A 204 -6.87 -1.52 19.05
C THR A 204 -5.43 -2.04 19.09
N PHE A 205 -4.65 -1.64 20.09
CA PHE A 205 -3.34 -2.28 20.29
C PHE A 205 -3.48 -3.78 20.57
N GLU A 206 -4.59 -4.21 21.18
CA GLU A 206 -4.85 -5.64 21.40
C GLU A 206 -5.04 -6.40 20.10
N ASP A 207 -5.82 -5.83 19.17
CA ASP A 207 -5.98 -6.39 17.83
C ASP A 207 -4.66 -6.40 17.07
N TRP A 208 -3.86 -5.33 17.19
CA TRP A 208 -2.52 -5.24 16.61
C TRP A 208 -1.64 -6.41 17.05
N ARG A 209 -1.60 -6.71 18.36
CA ARG A 209 -0.81 -7.84 18.88
C ARG A 209 -1.19 -9.18 18.26
N HIS A 210 -2.45 -9.32 17.85
CA HIS A 210 -2.98 -10.54 17.27
C HIS A 210 -3.00 -10.56 15.74
N LEU A 211 -2.59 -9.51 15.02
CA LEU A 211 -2.49 -9.58 13.56
C LEU A 211 -1.61 -10.77 13.14
N SER A 212 -2.03 -11.52 12.12
CA SER A 212 -1.33 -12.71 11.66
C SER A 212 0.15 -12.43 11.36
N ARG A 213 1.05 -13.20 11.99
CA ARG A 213 2.50 -13.14 11.73
C ARG A 213 2.79 -13.67 10.33
N GLY A 214 3.74 -13.07 9.63
CA GLY A 214 4.01 -13.36 8.21
C GLY A 214 2.84 -12.98 7.27
N GLY A 215 1.78 -12.36 7.79
CA GLY A 215 0.61 -11.96 7.04
C GLY A 215 0.72 -10.54 6.49
N THR A 216 0.00 -10.29 5.40
CA THR A 216 -0.18 -8.96 4.82
C THR A 216 -1.55 -8.39 5.20
N THR A 217 -1.55 -7.17 5.76
CA THR A 217 -2.75 -6.34 5.89
C THR A 217 -2.73 -5.28 4.80
N LEU A 218 -3.79 -5.21 4.00
CA LEU A 218 -3.94 -4.27 2.89
C LEU A 218 -5.16 -3.39 3.12
N TRP A 219 -4.95 -2.09 3.23
CA TRP A 219 -5.99 -1.08 3.19
C TRP A 219 -6.03 -0.43 1.82
N GLN A 220 -7.22 -0.26 1.27
CA GLN A 220 -7.40 0.32 -0.06
C GLN A 220 -8.40 1.47 -0.02
N TRP A 221 -8.08 2.52 -0.77
CA TRP A 221 -8.95 3.67 -0.97
C TRP A 221 -9.03 4.05 -2.44
N TYR A 222 -10.12 4.72 -2.79
CA TYR A 222 -10.34 5.29 -4.11
C TYR A 222 -11.01 6.67 -3.99
N ALA A 223 -10.49 7.63 -4.74
CA ALA A 223 -11.10 8.95 -4.90
C ALA A 223 -10.60 9.60 -6.21
N ASP A 224 -11.49 10.30 -6.90
CA ASP A 224 -11.16 11.17 -8.05
C ASP A 224 -10.21 10.51 -9.08
N GLY A 225 -10.55 9.29 -9.50
CA GLY A 225 -9.82 8.54 -10.51
C GLY A 225 -8.46 8.01 -10.07
N LYS A 226 -8.26 7.85 -8.76
CA LYS A 226 -6.99 7.41 -8.18
C LYS A 226 -7.22 6.33 -7.12
N PHE A 227 -6.26 5.43 -7.01
CA PHE A 227 -6.21 4.39 -5.98
C PHE A 227 -5.07 4.67 -5.02
N VAL A 228 -5.31 4.39 -3.74
CA VAL A 228 -4.28 4.32 -2.70
C VAL A 228 -4.34 2.95 -2.07
N ASP A 229 -3.21 2.27 -2.02
CA ASP A 229 -3.03 1.01 -1.33
C ASP A 229 -1.98 1.22 -0.23
N LEU A 230 -2.32 0.95 1.03
CA LEU A 230 -1.35 0.87 2.13
C LEU A 230 -1.22 -0.60 2.52
N LYS A 231 -0.01 -1.13 2.39
CA LYS A 231 0.31 -2.53 2.66
C LYS A 231 1.22 -2.59 3.87
N TYR A 232 0.84 -3.41 4.84
CA TYR A 232 1.62 -3.71 6.03
C TYR A 232 1.93 -5.20 6.07
N GLU A 233 3.22 -5.54 6.12
CA GLU A 233 3.68 -6.91 6.31
C GLU A 233 4.28 -7.05 7.71
N ARG A 234 3.74 -8.00 8.47
CA ARG A 234 4.23 -8.27 9.82
C ARG A 234 5.28 -9.37 9.77
N ASP A 235 6.41 -9.15 10.44
CA ASP A 235 7.50 -10.12 10.51
C ASP A 235 7.06 -11.46 11.15
N GLU A 236 7.63 -12.55 10.66
CA GLU A 236 7.43 -13.91 11.20
C GLU A 236 8.47 -14.20 12.27
N ARG A 237 8.38 -13.46 13.39
CA ARG A 237 9.33 -13.59 14.50
C ARG A 237 9.22 -14.99 15.12
N SER A 238 10.32 -15.74 15.12
CA SER A 238 10.43 -17.07 15.70
C SER A 238 11.76 -17.24 16.43
N ALA A 239 11.75 -17.91 17.59
CA ALA A 239 12.98 -18.28 18.29
C ALA A 239 13.85 -19.28 17.51
N GLU A 240 13.25 -19.99 16.54
CA GLU A 240 13.94 -20.94 15.66
C GLU A 240 14.57 -20.25 14.43
N LEU A 241 14.16 -19.02 14.13
CA LEU A 241 14.68 -18.19 13.03
C LEU A 241 15.37 -16.96 13.64
N PRO A 242 16.68 -17.01 13.93
CA PRO A 242 17.38 -15.94 14.63
C PRO A 242 17.57 -14.66 13.79
N ILE A 243 16.89 -14.56 12.65
CA ILE A 243 16.92 -13.40 11.76
C ILE A 243 15.52 -12.78 11.78
N THR A 244 15.43 -11.54 12.25
CA THR A 244 14.26 -10.70 12.07
C THR A 244 14.51 -9.78 10.88
N LEU A 245 13.56 -9.76 9.94
CA LEU A 245 13.60 -8.81 8.83
C LEU A 245 12.95 -7.47 9.23
N GLY A 246 12.18 -7.49 10.33
CA GLY A 246 11.37 -6.36 10.75
C GLY A 246 10.09 -6.26 9.93
N ASP A 247 9.13 -5.49 10.46
CA ASP A 247 7.88 -5.24 9.75
C ASP A 247 8.11 -4.29 8.57
N GLN A 248 7.27 -4.36 7.54
CA GLN A 248 7.31 -3.47 6.37
C GLN A 248 6.02 -2.68 6.21
N LEU A 249 6.14 -1.45 5.70
CA LEU A 249 5.00 -0.62 5.36
C LEU A 249 5.28 0.04 4.01
N ASP A 250 4.37 -0.16 3.07
CA ASP A 250 4.45 0.36 1.71
C ASP A 250 3.16 1.10 1.34
N LEU A 251 3.29 2.25 0.68
CA LEU A 251 2.18 2.96 0.07
C LEU A 251 2.32 2.91 -1.45
N ARG A 252 1.23 2.62 -2.14
CA ARG A 252 1.14 2.77 -3.59
C ARG A 252 -0.01 3.68 -3.97
N ILE A 253 0.27 4.71 -4.77
CA ILE A 253 -0.74 5.60 -5.36
C ILE A 253 -0.73 5.39 -6.87
N ARG A 254 -1.90 5.23 -7.48
CA ARG A 254 -2.04 4.97 -8.93
C ARG A 254 -3.15 5.80 -9.54
N SER A 255 -2.96 6.22 -10.79
CA SER A 255 -4.08 6.63 -11.64
C SER A 255 -4.97 5.44 -12.00
N GLU A 256 -6.19 5.68 -12.47
CA GLU A 256 -7.04 4.65 -13.06
C GLU A 256 -6.38 3.92 -14.24
N ALA A 257 -5.67 4.64 -15.11
CA ALA A 257 -4.95 4.03 -16.22
C ALA A 257 -3.90 3.04 -15.72
N ALA A 258 -3.08 3.42 -14.73
CA ALA A 258 -2.08 2.53 -14.14
C ALA A 258 -2.68 1.34 -13.37
N TRP A 259 -3.88 1.51 -12.81
CA TRP A 259 -4.61 0.39 -12.21
C TRP A 259 -5.12 -0.59 -13.28
N LEU A 260 -5.60 -0.06 -14.41
CA LEU A 260 -6.14 -0.82 -15.53
C LEU A 260 -5.11 -1.64 -16.30
N ASP A 261 -3.81 -1.33 -16.23
CA ASP A 261 -2.74 -2.10 -16.91
C ASP A 261 -2.80 -3.61 -16.62
N THR A 262 -3.38 -4.00 -15.48
CA THR A 262 -3.59 -5.40 -15.11
C THR A 262 -4.59 -6.15 -16.02
N PHE A 263 -5.46 -5.42 -16.72
CA PHE A 263 -6.49 -5.97 -17.61
C PHE A 263 -6.04 -5.98 -19.07
N GLY A 264 -5.19 -5.06 -19.51
CA GLY A 264 -4.78 -5.01 -20.92
C GLY A 264 -3.63 -4.07 -21.22
N PRO A 265 -3.01 -4.21 -22.40
CA PRO A 265 -1.81 -3.46 -22.78
C PRO A 265 -2.08 -2.01 -23.18
N THR A 266 -3.33 -1.63 -23.43
CA THR A 266 -3.74 -0.26 -23.74
C THR A 266 -4.94 0.12 -22.89
N TYR A 267 -5.12 1.40 -22.63
CA TYR A 267 -6.23 1.90 -21.81
C TYR A 267 -7.60 1.40 -22.30
N GLU A 268 -7.91 1.50 -23.60
CA GLU A 268 -9.21 1.07 -24.13
C GLU A 268 -9.39 -0.46 -24.09
N ALA A 269 -8.35 -1.23 -24.39
CA ALA A 269 -8.43 -2.69 -24.30
C ALA A 269 -8.61 -3.16 -22.84
N ALA A 270 -7.86 -2.54 -21.92
CA ALA A 270 -7.95 -2.79 -20.50
C ALA A 270 -9.33 -2.41 -19.95
N ARG A 271 -9.85 -1.23 -20.30
CA ARG A 271 -11.19 -0.76 -19.93
C ARG A 271 -12.28 -1.68 -20.46
N ALA A 272 -12.22 -2.09 -21.73
CA ALA A 272 -13.18 -3.01 -22.33
C ALA A 272 -13.17 -4.38 -21.64
N ARG A 273 -11.98 -4.90 -21.31
CA ARG A 273 -11.85 -6.16 -20.57
C ARG A 273 -12.35 -6.04 -19.13
N TYR A 274 -11.99 -4.97 -18.42
CA TYR A 274 -12.51 -4.72 -17.08
C TYR A 274 -14.04 -4.69 -17.11
N ALA A 275 -14.65 -3.97 -18.06
CA ALA A 275 -16.10 -3.92 -18.24
C ALA A 275 -16.72 -5.30 -18.49
N SER A 276 -16.08 -6.18 -19.26
CA SER A 276 -16.59 -7.53 -19.50
C SER A 276 -16.42 -8.45 -18.29
N GLU A 277 -15.44 -8.21 -17.42
CA GLU A 277 -15.17 -8.99 -16.21
C GLU A 277 -16.04 -8.56 -15.00
N VAL A 278 -16.62 -7.34 -14.99
CA VAL A 278 -17.45 -6.83 -13.88
C VAL A 278 -18.51 -7.83 -13.42
N ALA A 279 -19.24 -8.46 -14.35
CA ALA A 279 -20.29 -9.42 -14.01
C ALA A 279 -19.74 -10.66 -13.29
N ALA A 280 -18.60 -11.19 -13.74
CA ALA A 280 -17.94 -12.33 -13.12
C ALA A 280 -17.38 -11.99 -11.74
N LEU A 281 -16.78 -10.81 -11.57
CA LEU A 281 -16.28 -10.33 -10.29
C LEU A 281 -17.42 -10.19 -9.27
N LEU A 282 -18.56 -9.61 -9.66
CA LEU A 282 -19.73 -9.50 -8.79
C LEU A 282 -20.32 -10.86 -8.39
N GLN A 283 -20.28 -11.86 -9.28
CA GLN A 283 -20.65 -13.24 -8.92
C GLN A 283 -19.71 -13.83 -7.86
N GLN A 284 -18.39 -13.58 -7.97
CA GLN A 284 -17.43 -14.01 -6.95
C GLN A 284 -17.71 -13.35 -5.61
N ARG A 285 -17.96 -12.02 -5.59
CA ARG A 285 -18.36 -11.31 -4.39
C ARG A 285 -19.62 -11.90 -3.78
N HIS A 286 -20.66 -12.15 -4.56
CA HIS A 286 -21.90 -12.73 -4.03
C HIS A 286 -21.65 -14.08 -3.34
N ALA A 287 -20.87 -14.95 -3.96
CA ALA A 287 -20.48 -16.23 -3.36
C ALA A 287 -19.68 -16.05 -2.06
N ALA A 288 -18.77 -15.07 -2.00
CA ALA A 288 -18.02 -14.73 -0.79
C ALA A 288 -18.93 -14.15 0.32
N GLU A 289 -19.90 -13.30 -0.04
CA GLU A 289 -20.86 -12.71 0.89
C GLU A 289 -21.79 -13.76 1.50
N VAL A 290 -22.26 -14.72 0.70
CA VAL A 290 -23.07 -15.85 1.22
C VAL A 290 -22.28 -16.65 2.25
N LYS A 291 -21.01 -16.97 1.98
CA LYS A 291 -20.13 -17.67 2.93
C LYS A 291 -19.91 -16.86 4.20
N ALA A 292 -19.61 -15.56 4.06
CA ALA A 292 -19.38 -14.69 5.21
C ALA A 292 -20.64 -14.53 6.06
N GLN A 293 -21.81 -14.37 5.44
CA GLN A 293 -23.09 -14.25 6.13
C GLN A 293 -23.48 -15.56 6.84
N ALA A 294 -23.23 -16.73 6.24
CA ALA A 294 -23.45 -18.03 6.89
C ALA A 294 -22.61 -18.20 8.17
N ALA A 295 -21.46 -17.55 8.24
CA ALA A 295 -20.60 -17.47 9.43
C ALA A 295 -20.89 -16.24 10.34
N GLY A 296 -22.03 -15.57 10.10
CA GLY A 296 -22.53 -14.48 10.94
C GLY A 296 -21.87 -13.11 10.69
N ALA A 297 -21.18 -12.91 9.56
CA ALA A 297 -20.65 -11.61 9.21
C ALA A 297 -21.76 -10.66 8.71
N ARG A 298 -21.64 -9.38 9.05
CA ARG A 298 -22.50 -8.33 8.51
C ARG A 298 -22.00 -7.92 7.12
N ILE A 299 -22.91 -7.83 6.16
CA ILE A 299 -22.66 -7.32 4.82
C ILE A 299 -23.14 -5.87 4.72
N LEU A 300 -22.31 -4.98 4.17
CA LEU A 300 -22.65 -3.59 3.86
C LEU A 300 -23.56 -3.53 2.62
N ARG A 301 -24.87 -3.60 2.83
CA ARG A 301 -25.87 -3.60 1.75
C ARG A 301 -26.07 -2.22 1.10
N ASP A 302 -25.71 -1.17 1.82
CA ASP A 302 -25.76 0.23 1.39
C ASP A 302 -24.48 0.72 0.69
N TRP A 303 -23.45 -0.14 0.62
CA TRP A 303 -22.22 0.16 -0.12
C TRP A 303 -22.50 0.43 -1.60
N THR A 304 -21.96 1.53 -2.11
CA THR A 304 -22.00 1.89 -3.52
C THR A 304 -20.60 1.80 -4.11
N ASP A 305 -20.38 0.87 -5.04
CA ASP A 305 -19.10 0.76 -5.74
C ASP A 305 -18.84 2.01 -6.60
N PRO A 306 -17.59 2.51 -6.64
CA PRO A 306 -17.24 3.65 -7.49
C PRO A 306 -17.33 3.28 -8.97
N ILE A 307 -17.59 4.28 -9.81
CA ILE A 307 -17.39 4.17 -11.26
C ILE A 307 -15.88 4.23 -11.50
N ILE A 308 -15.32 3.22 -12.16
CA ILE A 308 -13.89 3.15 -12.46
C ILE A 308 -13.70 3.26 -13.97
N ALA A 309 -12.91 4.21 -14.44
CA ALA A 309 -12.63 4.43 -15.86
C ALA A 309 -13.91 4.55 -16.73
N GLY A 310 -14.95 5.19 -16.18
CA GLY A 310 -16.26 5.32 -16.84
C GLY A 310 -17.04 4.01 -17.01
N VAL A 311 -16.62 2.92 -16.35
CA VAL A 311 -17.36 1.66 -16.28
C VAL A 311 -18.21 1.68 -15.02
N ALA A 312 -19.53 1.74 -15.19
CA ALA A 312 -20.47 1.68 -14.08
C ALA A 312 -20.64 0.26 -13.58
N VAL A 313 -20.64 0.09 -12.27
CA VAL A 313 -20.92 -1.20 -11.62
C VAL A 313 -22.43 -1.33 -11.43
N PRO A 314 -23.07 -2.41 -11.92
CA PRO A 314 -24.49 -2.65 -11.69
C PRO A 314 -24.79 -2.70 -10.20
N LYS A 315 -25.90 -2.07 -9.77
CA LYS A 315 -26.38 -2.24 -8.39
C LYS A 315 -26.70 -3.71 -8.16
N SER A 316 -26.03 -4.32 -7.19
CA SER A 316 -26.41 -5.66 -6.72
C SER A 316 -27.81 -5.58 -6.11
N ARG A 317 -28.70 -6.48 -6.55
CA ARG A 317 -30.04 -6.65 -5.95
C ARG A 317 -29.93 -7.46 -4.66
#